data_AF-A0A7V9T4W6-F1
#
_entry.id   AF-A0A7V9T4W6-F1
#
_cell.length_a   1.000
_cell.length_b   1.000
_cell.length_c   1.000
_cell.angle_alpha   90.00
_cell.angle_beta   90.00
_cell.angle_gamma   90.00
#
_symmetry.space_group_name_H-M   'P 1'
#
loop_
_entity.id
_entity.type
_entity.pdbx_description
1 polymer ?
#
loop_
_entity_poly.entity_id
_entity_poly.type
_entity_poly.pdbx_seq_one_letter_code
_entity_poly.pdbx_strand_id
1 'polypeptide(L)'
;WNQLFLEFVTYATRHASFRASLLARITARRDVHAQTLQQIADATGRQLTVDPERLAQLMSALANGLALDGLIDPDTAAQALLREGFDAQWTFATRPPPTLGDCRVARG
;
A
#
# COMPACT_ATOMS: atom_id res chain seq x y z
N TRP A 1 -7.06 7.99 15.55
CA TRP A 1 -7.21 6.59 15.10
C TRP A 1 -5.94 5.77 15.35
N ASN A 2 -4.75 6.28 15.02
CA ASN A 2 -3.47 5.56 15.17
C ASN A 2 -3.21 4.97 16.58
N GLN A 3 -3.48 5.74 17.63
CA GLN A 3 -3.31 5.27 19.02
C GLN A 3 -4.17 4.02 19.32
N LEU A 4 -5.46 4.08 19.01
CA LEU A 4 -6.37 2.95 19.21
C LEU A 4 -5.96 1.71 18.39
N PHE A 5 -5.46 1.93 17.16
CA PHE A 5 -4.92 0.84 16.35
C PHE A 5 -3.72 0.17 17.01
N LEU A 6 -2.78 0.96 17.57
CA LEU A 6 -1.63 0.43 18.32
C LEU A 6 -2.07 -0.35 19.56
N GLU A 7 -3.07 0.12 20.29
CA GLU A 7 -3.66 -0.60 21.43
C GLU A 7 -4.21 -1.97 20.99
N PHE A 8 -4.95 -2.03 19.87
CA PHE A 8 -5.46 -3.30 19.34
C PHE A 8 -4.36 -4.24 18.85
N VAL A 9 -3.32 -3.74 18.19
CA VAL A 9 -2.17 -4.55 17.78
C VAL A 9 -1.47 -5.14 19.00
N THR A 10 -1.23 -4.32 20.03
CA THR A 10 -0.61 -4.75 21.29
C THR A 10 -1.48 -5.79 22.01
N TYR A 11 -2.78 -5.57 22.08
CA TYR A 11 -3.73 -6.50 22.67
C TYR A 11 -3.74 -7.86 21.94
N ALA A 12 -3.71 -7.84 20.61
CA ALA A 12 -3.69 -9.05 19.77
C ALA A 12 -2.46 -9.95 20.01
N THR A 13 -1.32 -9.39 20.47
CA THR A 13 -0.12 -10.20 20.76
C THR A 13 -0.36 -11.24 21.86
N ARG A 14 -1.30 -10.96 22.77
CA ARG A 14 -1.62 -11.81 23.93
C ARG A 14 -2.93 -12.59 23.80
N HIS A 15 -3.77 -12.27 22.81
CA HIS A 15 -5.13 -12.81 22.69
C HIS A 15 -5.34 -13.42 21.29
N ALA A 16 -5.17 -14.74 21.18
CA ALA A 16 -5.15 -15.44 19.90
C ALA A 16 -6.45 -15.34 19.08
N SER A 17 -7.61 -15.41 19.76
CA SER A 17 -8.92 -15.25 19.10
C SER A 17 -9.08 -13.85 18.52
N PHE A 18 -8.73 -12.82 19.31
CA PHE A 18 -8.75 -11.43 18.85
C PHE A 18 -7.77 -11.19 17.71
N ARG A 19 -6.56 -11.78 17.78
CA ARG A 19 -5.57 -11.72 16.69
C ARG A 19 -6.13 -12.23 15.37
N ALA A 20 -6.86 -13.35 15.38
CA ALA A 20 -7.49 -13.88 14.17
C ALA A 20 -8.52 -12.89 13.60
N SER A 21 -9.37 -12.30 14.45
CA SER A 21 -10.35 -11.29 14.01
C SER A 21 -9.71 -10.01 13.49
N LEU A 22 -8.65 -9.52 14.14
CA LEU A 22 -7.92 -8.33 13.70
C LEU A 22 -7.19 -8.59 12.38
N LEU A 23 -6.55 -9.76 12.23
CA LEU A 23 -5.91 -10.18 10.98
C LEU A 23 -6.90 -10.20 9.83
N ALA A 24 -8.08 -10.80 10.02
CA ALA A 24 -9.12 -10.83 8.98
C ALA A 24 -9.52 -9.42 8.51
N ARG A 25 -9.65 -8.46 9.44
CA ARG A 25 -9.97 -7.06 9.12
C ARG A 25 -8.83 -6.35 8.37
N ILE A 26 -7.59 -6.54 8.81
CA ILE A 26 -6.42 -5.94 8.15
C ILE A 26 -6.24 -6.50 6.74
N THR A 27 -6.42 -7.82 6.57
CA THR A 27 -6.38 -8.47 5.27
C THR A 27 -7.47 -7.92 4.35
N ALA A 28 -8.74 -7.91 4.78
CA ALA A 28 -9.83 -7.39 3.96
C ALA A 28 -9.59 -5.93 3.51
N ARG A 29 -9.07 -5.08 4.40
CA ARG A 29 -8.69 -3.70 4.05
C ARG A 29 -7.58 -3.67 3.00
N ARG A 30 -6.57 -4.51 3.15
CA ARG A 30 -5.45 -4.60 2.20
C ARG A 30 -5.93 -5.09 0.84
N ASP A 31 -6.86 -6.04 0.79
CA ASP A 31 -7.43 -6.57 -0.45
C ASP A 31 -8.17 -5.48 -1.22
N VAL A 32 -8.96 -4.65 -0.53
CA VAL A 32 -9.59 -3.45 -1.13
C VAL A 32 -8.53 -2.51 -1.70
N HIS A 33 -7.44 -2.27 -0.97
CA HIS A 33 -6.34 -1.43 -1.46
C HIS A 33 -5.67 -2.01 -2.73
N ALA A 34 -5.42 -3.31 -2.77
CA ALA A 34 -4.85 -3.99 -3.93
C ALA A 34 -5.79 -3.87 -5.15
N GLN A 35 -7.10 -4.05 -4.94
CA GLN A 35 -8.10 -3.87 -5.99
C GLN A 35 -8.12 -2.43 -6.51
N THR A 36 -8.06 -1.43 -5.62
CA THR A 36 -7.99 -0.02 -6.02
C THR A 36 -6.74 0.28 -6.84
N LEU A 37 -5.58 -0.25 -6.45
CA LEU A 37 -4.33 -0.08 -7.22
C LEU A 37 -4.47 -0.64 -8.64
N GLN A 38 -5.04 -1.85 -8.77
CA GLN A 38 -5.29 -2.46 -10.07
C GLN A 38 -6.28 -1.64 -10.91
N GLN A 39 -7.38 -1.19 -10.32
CA GLN A 39 -8.37 -0.35 -10.99
C GLN A 39 -7.78 0.96 -11.52
N ILE A 40 -6.91 1.62 -10.75
CA ILE A 40 -6.24 2.85 -11.18
C ILE A 40 -5.27 2.54 -12.33
N ALA A 41 -4.53 1.43 -12.27
CA ALA A 41 -3.62 1.03 -13.34
C ALA A 41 -4.40 0.78 -14.65
N ASP A 42 -5.49 0.02 -14.58
CA ASP A 42 -6.37 -0.28 -15.71
C ASP A 42 -6.97 1.01 -16.30
N ALA A 43 -7.50 1.90 -15.44
CA ALA A 43 -8.10 3.17 -15.86
C ALA A 43 -7.10 4.15 -16.50
N THR A 44 -5.82 4.05 -16.16
CA THR A 44 -4.75 4.90 -16.72
C THR A 44 -4.00 4.23 -17.88
N GLY A 45 -4.38 3.01 -18.27
CA GLY A 45 -3.68 2.23 -19.29
C GLY A 45 -2.25 1.87 -18.88
N ARG A 46 -1.93 1.92 -17.59
CA ARG A 46 -0.62 1.58 -17.05
C ARG A 46 -0.62 0.13 -16.58
N GLN A 47 0.56 -0.47 -16.54
CA GLN A 47 0.74 -1.82 -15.99
C GLN A 47 1.48 -1.75 -14.67
N LEU A 48 0.95 -2.41 -13.64
CA LEU A 48 1.68 -2.61 -12.40
C LEU A 48 2.86 -3.56 -12.63
N THR A 49 4.05 -3.16 -12.20
CA THR A 49 5.28 -3.97 -12.29
C THR A 49 5.46 -4.89 -11.11
N VAL A 50 4.66 -4.68 -10.06
CA VAL A 50 4.62 -5.46 -8.82
C VAL A 50 3.19 -5.98 -8.65
N ASP A 51 3.07 -7.19 -8.12
CA ASP A 51 1.79 -7.74 -7.69
C ASP A 51 1.01 -6.72 -6.81
N PRO A 52 -0.25 -6.38 -7.16
CA PRO A 52 -1.06 -5.43 -6.41
C PRO A 52 -1.16 -5.75 -4.92
N GLU A 53 -1.23 -7.03 -4.54
CA GLU A 53 -1.34 -7.44 -3.13
C GLU A 53 -0.06 -7.13 -2.36
N ARG A 54 1.10 -7.38 -2.99
CA ARG A 54 2.42 -7.08 -2.40
C ARG A 54 2.64 -5.58 -2.27
N LEU A 55 2.23 -4.81 -3.27
CA LEU A 55 2.31 -3.36 -3.25
C LEU A 55 1.41 -2.78 -2.13
N ALA A 56 0.17 -3.25 -2.02
CA ALA A 56 -0.75 -2.87 -0.94
C ALA A 56 -0.21 -3.24 0.45
N GLN A 57 0.45 -4.41 0.59
CA GLN A 57 1.12 -4.80 1.83
C GLN A 57 2.25 -3.84 2.20
N LEU A 58 3.12 -3.52 1.24
CA LEU A 58 4.26 -2.62 1.45
C LEU A 58 3.78 -1.22 1.85
N MET A 59 2.79 -0.67 1.14
CA MET A 59 2.21 0.63 1.45
C MET A 59 1.55 0.66 2.82
N SER A 60 0.85 -0.43 3.20
CA SER A 60 0.25 -0.56 4.53
C SER A 60 1.33 -0.58 5.63
N ALA A 61 2.44 -1.27 5.41
CA ALA A 61 3.54 -1.33 6.39
C ALA A 61 4.20 0.05 6.58
N LEU A 62 4.47 0.77 5.49
CA LEU A 62 5.00 2.14 5.53
C LEU A 62 4.04 3.09 6.25
N ALA A 63 2.74 3.02 5.92
CA ALA A 63 1.73 3.84 6.57
C ALA A 63 1.64 3.57 8.07
N ASN A 64 1.72 2.31 8.49
CA ASN A 64 1.73 1.94 9.90
C ASN A 64 2.99 2.48 10.61
N GLY A 65 4.17 2.40 9.98
CA GLY A 65 5.41 2.94 10.56
C GLY A 65 5.34 4.44 10.79
N LEU A 66 4.96 5.20 9.76
CA LEU A 66 4.77 6.66 9.86
C LEU A 66 3.68 7.05 10.85
N ALA A 67 2.63 6.23 10.98
CA ALA A 67 1.60 6.43 11.99
C ALA A 67 2.12 6.25 13.42
N LEU A 68 3.11 5.39 13.65
CA LEU A 68 3.78 5.23 14.94
C LEU A 68 4.74 6.39 15.20
N ASP A 69 5.51 6.82 14.19
CA ASP A 69 6.40 7.98 14.32
C ASP A 69 5.60 9.22 14.74
N GLY A 70 4.44 9.47 14.12
CA GLY A 70 3.56 10.58 14.48
C GLY A 70 2.87 10.46 15.85
N LEU A 71 2.88 9.29 16.48
CA LEU A 71 2.45 9.16 17.89
C LEU A 71 3.59 9.53 18.87
N ILE A 72 4.85 9.39 18.45
CA ILE A 72 6.03 9.68 19.27
C ILE A 72 6.43 11.15 19.12
N ASP A 73 6.44 11.64 17.89
CA ASP A 73 6.77 13.02 17.54
C ASP A 73 5.64 13.62 16.68
N PRO A 74 4.73 14.39 17.31
CA PRO A 74 3.60 15.02 16.63
C PRO A 74 4.00 16.03 15.56
N ASP A 75 5.22 16.58 15.62
CA ASP A 75 5.73 17.56 14.65
C ASP A 75 6.35 16.87 13.43
N THR A 76 6.35 15.53 13.39
CA THR A 76 6.76 14.79 12.20
C THR A 76 5.91 15.17 10.99
N ALA A 77 6.58 15.39 9.86
CA ALA A 77 5.92 15.55 8.56
C ALA A 77 5.36 14.23 8.00
N ALA A 78 4.91 13.31 8.87
CA ALA A 78 4.54 11.93 8.54
C ALA A 78 3.49 11.83 7.43
N GLN A 79 2.50 12.73 7.43
CA GLN A 79 1.48 12.78 6.39
C GLN A 79 2.03 13.24 5.03
N ALA A 80 2.95 14.22 5.03
CA ALA A 80 3.59 14.69 3.80
C ALA A 80 4.50 13.60 3.22
N LEU A 81 5.30 12.95 4.06
CA LEU A 81 6.16 11.82 3.69
C LEU A 81 5.37 10.64 3.15
N LEU A 82 4.19 10.35 3.73
CA LEU A 82 3.31 9.30 3.21
C LEU A 82 2.89 9.61 1.77
N ARG A 83 2.43 10.84 1.51
CA ARG A 83 1.99 11.26 0.18
C ARG A 83 3.15 11.22 -0.84
N GLU A 84 4.30 11.78 -0.49
CA GLU A 84 5.48 11.77 -1.36
C GLU A 84 5.96 10.35 -1.65
N GLY A 85 5.93 9.48 -0.64
CA GLY A 85 6.23 8.06 -0.79
C GLY A 85 5.28 7.38 -1.76
N PHE A 86 3.96 7.61 -1.64
CA PHE A 86 2.96 7.09 -2.57
C PHE A 86 3.22 7.55 -4.02
N ASP A 87 3.51 8.83 -4.24
CA ASP A 87 3.73 9.38 -5.58
C ASP A 87 4.99 8.79 -6.24
N ALA A 88 6.08 8.70 -5.48
CA ALA A 88 7.33 8.08 -5.96
C ALA A 88 7.09 6.59 -6.29
N GLN A 89 6.41 5.87 -5.39
CA GLN A 89 6.15 4.46 -5.56
C GLN A 89 5.23 4.19 -6.75
N TRP A 90 4.18 4.98 -6.95
CA TRP A 90 3.30 4.89 -8.12
C TRP A 90 4.10 5.05 -9.42
N THR A 91 5.01 6.02 -9.46
CA THR A 91 5.87 6.29 -10.61
C THR A 91 6.73 5.07 -10.99
N PHE A 92 7.35 4.40 -10.01
CA PHE A 92 8.21 3.23 -10.25
C PHE A 92 7.44 1.91 -10.41
N ALA A 93 6.32 1.77 -9.72
CA ALA A 93 5.50 0.56 -9.71
C ALA A 93 4.64 0.42 -10.96
N THR A 94 4.65 1.41 -11.86
CA THR A 94 3.84 1.38 -13.08
C THR A 94 4.66 1.70 -14.32
N ARG A 95 4.38 0.98 -15.41
CA ARG A 95 4.90 1.31 -16.74
C ARG A 95 3.85 2.04 -17.57
N PRO A 96 4.24 3.01 -18.42
CA PRO A 96 3.34 3.57 -19.41
C PRO A 96 2.86 2.46 -20.38
N PRO A 97 1.74 2.67 -21.08
CA PRO A 97 1.26 1.71 -22.08
C PRO A 97 2.34 1.46 -23.15
N PRO A 98 2.43 0.23 -23.71
CA PRO A 98 3.35 -0.06 -24.80
C PRO A 98 3.05 0.86 -25.99
N THR A 99 4.11 1.40 -26.60
CA THR A 99 3.97 2.27 -27.77
C THR A 99 3.97 1.45 -29.06
N LEU A 100 3.42 2.00 -30.16
CA LEU A 100 3.41 1.33 -31.47
C LEU A 100 4.83 0.95 -31.98
N GLY A 101 5.88 1.61 -31.48
CA GLY A 101 7.27 1.26 -31.77
C GLY A 101 7.70 -0.08 -31.15
N ASP A 102 7.21 -0.40 -29.95
CA ASP A 102 7.59 -1.61 -29.21
C ASP A 102 7.03 -2.88 -29.88
N CYS A 103 5.83 -2.79 -30.47
CA CYS A 103 5.21 -3.88 -31.23
C CYS A 103 5.94 -4.22 -32.54
N ARG A 104 6.72 -3.29 -33.10
CA ARG A 104 7.40 -3.47 -34.38
C ARG A 104 8.73 -4.24 -34.22
N VAL A 105 9.37 -4.14 -33.05
CA VAL A 105 10.61 -4.88 -32.71
C VAL A 105 10.34 -6.34 -32.40
N ALA A 106 9.17 -6.69 -31.86
CA ALA A 106 8.81 -8.07 -31.51
C ALA A 106 8.42 -8.97 -32.71
N ARG A 107 8.39 -8.44 -33.95
CA ARG A 107 8.02 -9.19 -35.17
C ARG A 107 9.14 -9.28 -36.22
N GLY A 108 10.38 -8.94 -35.86
CA GLY A 108 11.57 -9.15 -36.68
C GLY A 108 12.48 -10.18 -36.06
#